data_AF-A0A974UYC9-F1
#
_entry.id   AF-A0A974UYC9-F1
#
_cell.length_a   1.000
_cell.length_b   1.000
_cell.length_c   1.000
_cell.angle_alpha   90.00
_cell.angle_beta   90.00
_cell.angle_gamma   90.00
#
_symmetry.space_group_name_H-M   'P 1'
#
loop_
_entity.id
_entity.type
_entity.pdbx_description
1 polymer ?
#
loop_
_entity_poly.entity_id
_entity_poly.type
_entity_poly.pdbx_seq_one_letter_code
_entity_poly.pdbx_strand_id
1 'polypeptide(L)' 'MFVRGHLVVKLPKPRVDELVAGGHGVRFDANKGTPMKEWFTLAEDAPLAWLALAREALAFVGRR' A
#
# COMPACT_ATOMS: atom_id res chain seq x y z
N MET A 1 1.66 -2.12 8.19
CA MET A 1 2.29 -3.35 8.71
C MET A 1 3.60 -3.60 7.98
N PHE A 2 4.54 -4.33 8.58
CA PHE A 2 5.79 -4.73 7.91
C PHE A 2 5.77 -6.24 7.68
N VAL A 3 5.76 -6.68 6.42
CA VAL A 3 5.55 -8.08 6.03
C VAL A 3 6.62 -8.48 5.03
N ARG A 4 7.41 -9.51 5.37
CA ARG A 4 8.45 -10.09 4.49
C ARG A 4 9.41 -9.04 3.91
N GLY A 5 9.83 -8.07 4.72
CA GLY A 5 10.75 -7.01 4.26
C GLY A 5 10.07 -5.79 3.65
N HIS A 6 8.75 -5.79 3.48
CA HIS A 6 8.05 -4.69 2.82
C HIS A 6 7.08 -3.95 3.75
N LEU A 7 7.00 -2.63 3.55
CA LEU A 7 5.90 -1.84 4.11
C LEU A 7 4.61 -2.17 3.34
N VAL A 8 3.60 -2.62 4.07
CA VAL A 8 2.25 -2.85 3.53
C VAL A 8 1.25 -1.95 4.24
N VAL A 9 0.48 -1.19 3.47
CA VAL A 9 -0.48 -0.19 3.98
C VAL A 9 -1.86 -0.38 3.33
N LYS A 10 -2.90 0.00 4.08
CA LYS A 10 -4.27 0.05 3.56
C LYS A 10 -4.59 1.48 3.13
N LEU A 11 -4.96 1.67 1.87
CA LEU A 11 -5.24 2.97 1.25
C LEU A 11 -6.55 2.88 0.44
N PRO A 12 -7.19 4.03 0.13
CA PRO A 12 -8.33 4.03 -0.79
C PRO A 12 -7.94 3.35 -2.10
N LYS A 13 -8.83 2.52 -2.66
CA LYS A 13 -8.58 1.82 -3.94
C LYS A 13 -8.01 2.75 -5.05
N PRO A 14 -8.55 3.95 -5.29
CA PRO A 14 -8.01 4.83 -6.34
C PRO A 14 -6.54 5.21 -6.11
N ARG A 15 -6.15 5.39 -4.84
CA ARG A 15 -4.76 5.69 -4.46
C ARG A 15 -3.84 4.50 -4.69
N VAL A 16 -4.31 3.29 -4.38
CA VAL A 16 -3.57 2.06 -4.70
C VAL A 16 -3.38 1.91 -6.21
N ASP A 17 -4.44 2.19 -6.99
CA ASP A 17 -4.39 2.11 -8.45
C ASP A 17 -3.34 3.10 -9.03
N GLU A 18 -3.30 4.34 -8.52
CA GLU A 18 -2.30 5.35 -8.88
C GLU A 18 -0.87 4.91 -8.55
N LEU A 19 -0.62 4.43 -7.32
CA LEU A 19 0.72 4.03 -6.88
C LEU A 19 1.25 2.84 -7.67
N VAL A 20 0.38 1.89 -8.03
CA VAL A 20 0.73 0.74 -8.86
C VAL A 20 1.00 1.18 -10.30
N ALA A 21 0.18 2.07 -10.86
CA ALA A 21 0.40 2.62 -12.21
C ALA A 21 1.71 3.42 -12.30
N GLY A 22 2.10 4.10 -11.22
CA GLY A 22 3.38 4.81 -11.10
C GLY A 22 4.59 3.92 -10.80
N GLY A 23 4.42 2.59 -10.69
CA GLY A 23 5.52 1.66 -10.45
C GLY A 23 6.10 1.71 -9.03
N HIS A 24 5.39 2.31 -8.06
CA HIS A 24 5.89 2.44 -6.69
C HIS A 24 5.75 1.16 -5.86
N GLY A 25 5.15 0.11 -6.42
CA GLY A 25 4.88 -1.13 -5.73
C GLY A 25 3.73 -1.91 -6.36
N VAL A 26 3.20 -2.84 -5.58
CA VAL A 26 2.17 -3.79 -6.05
C VAL A 26 1.01 -3.86 -5.07
N ARG A 27 -0.12 -4.40 -5.53
CA ARG A 27 -1.21 -4.77 -4.61
C ARG A 27 -0.75 -5.92 -3.73
N PHE A 28 -1.05 -5.83 -2.44
CA PHE A 28 -0.73 -6.90 -1.50
C PHE A 28 -1.65 -8.11 -1.75
N ASP A 29 -1.03 -9.26 -2.00
CA ASP A 29 -1.70 -10.56 -1.96
C ASP A 29 -1.33 -11.25 -0.65
N ALA A 30 -2.33 -11.55 0.18
CA ALA A 30 -2.14 -12.23 1.46
C ALA A 30 -1.85 -13.74 1.29
N ASN A 31 -1.12 -14.14 0.23
CA ASN A 31 -0.96 -15.51 -0.27
C ASN A 31 -2.28 -16.20 -0.60
N LYS A 32 -3.26 -15.44 -1.09
CA LYS A 32 -4.58 -15.97 -1.47
C LYS A 32 -4.75 -16.05 -2.99
N GLY A 33 -3.75 -15.65 -3.76
CA GLY A 33 -3.77 -15.61 -5.22
C GLY A 33 -4.68 -14.51 -5.81
N THR A 34 -5.37 -13.74 -4.97
CA THR A 34 -6.21 -12.61 -5.38
C THR A 34 -5.77 -11.38 -4.58
N PRO A 35 -5.05 -10.43 -5.21
CA PRO A 35 -4.60 -9.22 -4.55
C PRO A 35 -5.77 -8.38 -4.02
N MET A 36 -5.60 -7.85 -2.81
CA MET A 36 -6.63 -7.00 -2.20
C MET A 36 -6.61 -5.60 -2.82
N LYS A 37 -7.79 -5.08 -3.17
CA LYS A 37 -7.93 -3.83 -3.92
C LYS A 37 -7.46 -2.57 -3.18
N GLU A 38 -7.47 -2.61 -1.84
CA GLU A 38 -7.14 -1.46 -0.97
C GLU A 38 -5.81 -1.64 -0.22
N TRP A 39 -5.06 -2.71 -0.52
CA TRP A 39 -3.80 -2.98 0.17
C TRP A 39 -2.63 -2.87 -0.80
N PHE A 40 -1.63 -2.11 -0.39
CA PHE A 40 -0.48 -1.76 -1.19
C PHE A 40 0.81 -2.18 -0.48
N THR A 41 1.69 -2.85 -1.21
CA THR A 41 3.05 -3.19 -0.81
C THR A 41 3.99 -2.21 -1.52
N LEU A 42 4.75 -1.45 -0.73
CA LEU A 42 5.75 -0.52 -1.24
C LEU A 42 6.97 -1.28 -1.78
N ALA A 43 7.46 -0.91 -2.98
CA ALA A 43 8.72 -1.42 -3.50
C ALA A 43 9.92 -0.87 -2.71
N GLU A 44 10.99 -1.65 -2.60
CA GLU A 44 12.17 -1.27 -1.80
C GLU A 44 12.90 -0.04 -2.35
N ASP A 45 12.85 0.16 -3.67
CA ASP A 45 13.48 1.24 -4.42
C ASP A 45 12.55 2.44 -4.68
N ALA A 46 11.30 2.37 -4.22
CA ALA A 46 10.36 3.45 -4.42
C ALA A 46 10.80 4.71 -3.63
N PRO A 47 10.79 5.91 -4.25
CA PRO A 47 11.22 7.15 -3.59
C PRO A 47 10.21 7.68 -2.55
N LEU A 48 9.21 6.88 -2.18
CA LEU A 48 8.12 7.31 -1.30
C LEU A 48 8.52 7.20 0.17
N ALA A 49 8.25 8.26 0.93
CA ALA A 49 8.48 8.27 2.36
C ALA A 49 7.46 7.38 3.10
N TRP A 50 7.96 6.40 3.85
CA TRP A 50 7.13 5.47 4.63
C TRP A 50 6.16 6.18 5.58
N LEU A 51 6.63 7.25 6.24
CA LEU A 51 5.82 8.00 7.20
C LEU A 51 4.62 8.68 6.53
N ALA A 52 4.77 9.20 5.30
CA ALA A 52 3.68 9.83 4.58
C ALA A 52 2.59 8.80 4.24
N LEU A 53 2.98 7.66 3.67
CA LEU A 53 2.07 6.55 3.36
C LEU A 53 1.38 5.99 4.61
N ALA A 54 2.10 5.87 5.72
CA ALA A 54 1.53 5.43 6.99
C ALA A 54 0.48 6.41 7.54
N ARG A 55 0.70 7.72 7.40
CA ARG A 55 -0.27 8.76 7.78
C ARG A 55 -1.50 8.74 6.90
N GLU A 56 -1.34 8.59 5.59
CA GLU A 56 -2.47 8.41 4.65
C GLU A 56 -3.31 7.19 5.03
N ALA A 57 -2.65 6.06 5.32
CA ALA A 57 -3.33 4.84 5.73
C ALA A 57 -4.10 5.00 7.03
N LEU A 58 -3.50 5.64 8.04
CA LEU A 58 -4.15 5.95 9.32
C LEU A 58 -5.39 6.83 9.11
N ALA A 59 -5.26 7.87 8.29
CA ALA A 59 -6.37 8.76 7.96
C ALA A 59 -7.49 8.07 7.16
N PHE A 60 -7.17 7.04 6.37
CA PHE A 60 -8.17 6.27 5.63
C PHE A 60 -8.96 5.35 6.56
N VAL A 61 -8.27 4.56 7.40
CA VAL A 61 -8.95 3.62 8.32
C VAL A 61 -9.69 4.32 9.47
N GLY A 62 -9.29 5.55 9.81
CA GLY A 62 -9.96 6.36 10.83
C GLY A 62 -11.22 7.09 10.37
N ARG A 63 -11.50 7.14 9.06
CA ARG A 63 -12.78 7.66 8.54
C ARG A 63 -13.84 6.58 8.69
N ARG A 64 -14.91 6.89 9.43
CA ARG A 64 -16.05 6.01 9.68
C ARG A 64 -17.15 6.24 8.65
#